data_AF-A0A7J4RC15-F1
#
_entry.id   AF-A0A7J4RC15-F1
#
_cell.length_a   1.000
_cell.length_b   1.000
_cell.length_c   1.000
_cell.angle_alpha   90.00
_cell.angle_beta   90.00
_cell.angle_gamma   90.00
#
_symmetry.space_group_name_H-M   'P 1'
#
loop_
_entity.id
_entity.type
_entity.pdbx_description
1 polymer ?
#
loop_
_entity_poly.entity_id
_entity_poly.type
_entity_poly.pdbx_seq_one_letter_code
_entity_poly.pdbx_strand_id
1 'polypeptide(L)'
;LRLINQYGRERGERGLPKLLPGLNFIAGLNGERTETYSLNLNLLRDLRNEGLLLRRINIRQVEGEGFQDIPEKEFKSFKSAVRDTIDSPLLQELFPLGHVLKDVHWETHDGRTRLPVHLTEEHVGEHVHGRAGLTFGRQIGAYPILIGVPYHIPLERSSSIMITGHGARSITGVEIGLEINAATEKQLEAIPGIGKKAAWNIVSARAKLKRKEERPSIESIFASAKVQLDSTIQSVFADE
;
A
#
# COMPACT_ATOMS: atom_id res chain seq x y z
N LEU A 1 -2.28 -9.97 -23.81
CA LEU A 1 -2.70 -8.96 -22.80
C LEU A 1 -4.20 -8.93 -22.57
N ARG A 2 -5.01 -8.76 -23.64
CA ARG A 2 -6.48 -8.72 -23.57
C ARG A 2 -7.11 -9.93 -22.89
N LEU A 3 -6.72 -11.14 -23.28
CA LEU A 3 -7.23 -12.39 -22.69
C LEU A 3 -6.99 -12.48 -21.17
N ILE A 4 -5.79 -12.12 -20.71
CA ILE A 4 -5.46 -12.12 -19.27
C ILE A 4 -6.32 -11.08 -18.55
N ASN A 5 -6.51 -9.90 -19.14
CA ASN A 5 -7.39 -8.88 -18.55
C ASN A 5 -8.85 -9.32 -18.49
N GLN A 6 -9.34 -10.04 -19.50
CA GLN A 6 -10.72 -10.53 -19.55
C GLN A 6 -11.08 -11.41 -18.35
N TYR A 7 -10.16 -12.31 -17.94
CA TYR A 7 -10.42 -13.27 -16.85
C TYR A 7 -9.74 -12.93 -15.52
N GLY A 8 -8.66 -12.15 -15.55
CA GLY A 8 -7.79 -11.92 -14.41
C GLY A 8 -7.97 -10.57 -13.72
N ARG A 9 -8.68 -9.62 -14.34
CA ARG A 9 -8.91 -8.29 -13.74
C ARG A 9 -9.84 -8.29 -12.52
N GLU A 10 -10.66 -9.33 -12.39
CA GLU A 10 -11.58 -9.49 -11.26
C GLU A 10 -10.79 -9.61 -9.96
N ARG A 11 -11.23 -8.92 -8.90
CA ARG A 11 -10.58 -8.99 -7.59
C ARG A 11 -10.92 -10.33 -6.93
N GLY A 12 -9.90 -11.00 -6.40
CA GLY A 12 -10.08 -12.18 -5.56
C GLY A 12 -10.38 -11.81 -4.11
N GLU A 13 -10.50 -12.83 -3.27
CA GLU A 13 -10.87 -12.72 -1.85
C GLU A 13 -9.93 -11.82 -1.03
N ARG A 14 -8.65 -11.77 -1.41
CA ARG A 14 -7.62 -10.96 -0.73
C ARG A 14 -7.54 -9.51 -1.23
N GLY A 15 -8.46 -9.09 -2.08
CA GLY A 15 -8.60 -7.71 -2.56
C GLY A 15 -7.75 -7.34 -3.79
N LEU A 16 -6.80 -8.18 -4.20
CA LEU A 16 -6.05 -8.00 -5.44
C LEU A 16 -6.77 -8.63 -6.65
N PRO A 17 -6.57 -8.09 -7.87
CA PRO A 17 -6.92 -8.80 -9.10
C PRO A 17 -6.30 -10.21 -9.15
N LYS A 18 -7.07 -11.18 -9.63
CA LYS A 18 -6.67 -12.60 -9.72
C LYS A 18 -5.36 -12.78 -10.51
N LEU A 19 -5.25 -12.13 -11.67
CA LEU A 19 -4.05 -12.18 -12.50
C LEU A 19 -3.98 -10.98 -13.44
N LEU A 20 -2.86 -10.27 -13.45
CA LEU A 20 -2.62 -9.19 -14.39
C LEU A 20 -1.26 -9.35 -15.06
N PRO A 21 -1.15 -9.00 -16.35
CA PRO A 21 0.10 -9.13 -17.08
C PRO A 21 1.12 -8.08 -16.62
N GLY A 22 2.40 -8.45 -16.57
CA GLY A 22 3.50 -7.50 -16.39
C GLY A 22 4.24 -7.30 -17.70
N LEU A 23 4.81 -6.10 -17.91
CA LEU A 23 5.66 -5.80 -19.05
C LEU A 23 7.10 -5.58 -18.61
N ASN A 24 8.05 -5.88 -19.50
CA ASN A 24 9.48 -5.67 -19.29
C ASN A 24 10.08 -5.05 -20.54
N PHE A 25 10.56 -3.82 -20.42
CA PHE A 25 11.29 -3.09 -21.45
C PHE A 25 12.78 -3.16 -21.13
N ILE A 26 13.59 -3.44 -22.14
CA ILE A 26 15.04 -3.58 -22.02
C ILE A 26 15.66 -2.60 -23.02
N ALA A 27 16.44 -1.65 -22.50
CA ALA A 27 17.20 -0.67 -23.28
C ALA A 27 18.63 -1.16 -23.54
N GLY A 28 19.23 -0.70 -24.65
CA GLY A 28 20.59 -1.02 -25.10
C GLY A 28 20.68 -2.21 -26.06
N LEU A 29 19.56 -2.66 -26.60
CA LEU A 29 19.54 -3.72 -27.61
C LEU A 29 20.09 -3.22 -28.95
N ASN A 30 20.76 -4.11 -29.69
CA ASN A 30 21.36 -3.76 -30.97
C ASN A 30 20.29 -3.31 -31.98
N GLY A 31 20.49 -2.11 -32.53
CA GLY A 31 19.55 -1.48 -33.47
C GLY A 31 18.46 -0.63 -32.80
N GLU A 32 18.46 -0.50 -31.46
CA GLU A 32 17.59 0.44 -30.76
C GLU A 32 17.95 1.89 -31.14
N ARG A 33 16.94 2.72 -31.36
CA ARG A 33 17.12 4.15 -31.64
C ARG A 33 16.32 4.97 -30.64
N THR A 34 16.56 6.27 -30.59
CA THR A 34 15.82 7.18 -29.71
C THR A 34 14.30 7.12 -29.95
N GLU A 35 13.88 6.88 -31.18
CA GLU A 35 12.47 6.73 -31.57
C GLU A 35 11.82 5.49 -30.91
N THR A 36 12.59 4.45 -30.59
CA THR A 36 12.09 3.23 -29.94
C THR A 36 11.45 3.54 -28.59
N TYR A 37 11.99 4.49 -27.81
CA TYR A 37 11.38 4.91 -26.55
C TYR A 37 10.00 5.54 -26.74
N SER A 38 9.83 6.31 -27.83
CA SER A 38 8.54 6.92 -28.16
C SER A 38 7.53 5.86 -28.58
N LEU A 39 7.95 4.85 -29.34
CA LEU A 39 7.11 3.70 -29.70
C LEU A 39 6.69 2.90 -28.47
N ASN A 40 7.61 2.64 -27.53
CA ASN A 40 7.31 1.95 -26.28
C ASN A 40 6.32 2.72 -25.41
N LEU A 41 6.45 4.04 -25.33
CA LEU A 41 5.50 4.87 -24.59
C LEU A 41 4.12 4.93 -25.26
N ASN A 42 4.07 4.98 -26.59
CA ASN A 42 2.82 4.94 -27.34
C ASN A 42 2.11 3.60 -27.16
N LEU A 43 2.83 2.48 -27.20
CA LEU A 43 2.28 1.17 -26.87
C LEU A 43 1.61 1.17 -25.48
N LEU A 44 2.29 1.73 -24.47
CA LEU A 44 1.71 1.83 -23.12
C LEU A 44 0.45 2.70 -23.11
N ARG A 45 0.44 3.83 -23.82
CA ARG A 45 -0.74 4.69 -23.95
C ARG A 45 -1.90 3.96 -24.64
N ASP A 46 -1.63 3.21 -25.70
CA ASP A 46 -2.67 2.45 -26.42
C ASP A 46 -3.29 1.39 -25.52
N LEU A 47 -2.47 0.65 -24.76
CA LEU A 47 -2.97 -0.31 -23.77
C LEU A 47 -3.86 0.35 -22.71
N ARG A 48 -3.50 1.56 -22.28
CA ARG A 48 -4.29 2.34 -21.31
C ARG A 48 -5.59 2.86 -21.92
N ASN A 49 -5.55 3.33 -23.18
CA ASN A 49 -6.74 3.76 -23.93
C ASN A 49 -7.74 2.62 -24.15
N GLU A 50 -7.24 1.39 -24.31
CA GLU A 50 -8.06 0.17 -24.36
C GLU A 50 -8.61 -0.25 -22.99
N GLY A 51 -8.26 0.46 -21.91
CA GLY A 51 -8.69 0.13 -20.54
C GLY A 51 -8.04 -1.13 -19.98
N LEU A 52 -6.88 -1.55 -20.53
CA LEU A 52 -6.15 -2.72 -20.04
C LEU A 52 -5.35 -2.37 -18.78
N LEU A 53 -5.47 -3.25 -17.79
CA LEU A 53 -4.67 -3.19 -16.57
C LEU A 53 -3.39 -3.99 -16.76
N LEU A 54 -2.31 -3.45 -16.21
CA LEU A 54 -1.02 -4.12 -16.09
C LEU A 54 -0.72 -4.29 -14.59
N ARG A 55 0.00 -5.34 -14.21
CA ARG A 55 0.44 -5.49 -12.82
C ARG A 55 1.62 -4.60 -12.49
N ARG A 56 2.58 -4.53 -13.42
CA ARG A 56 3.84 -3.80 -13.28
C ARG A 56 4.47 -3.56 -14.64
N ILE A 57 5.26 -2.50 -14.74
CA ILE A 57 6.15 -2.24 -15.86
C ILE A 57 7.57 -2.21 -15.31
N ASN A 58 8.45 -3.05 -15.86
CA ASN A 58 9.87 -3.02 -15.56
C ASN A 58 10.59 -2.37 -16.73
N ILE A 59 11.52 -1.45 -16.43
CA ILE A 59 12.40 -0.86 -17.41
C ILE A 59 13.83 -1.17 -16.95
N ARG A 60 14.57 -1.91 -17.77
CA ARG A 60 15.91 -2.43 -17.50
C ARG A 60 16.89 -1.95 -18.56
N GLN A 61 18.17 -2.07 -18.25
CA GLN A 61 19.27 -1.82 -19.16
C GLN A 61 20.01 -3.14 -19.35
N VAL A 62 20.48 -3.41 -20.57
CA VAL A 62 21.46 -4.48 -20.77
C VAL A 62 22.81 -4.05 -20.24
N GLU A 63 23.60 -5.03 -19.81
CA GLU A 63 24.99 -4.86 -19.40
C GLU A 63 25.81 -5.95 -20.12
N GLY A 64 26.98 -5.61 -20.64
CA GLY A 64 27.90 -6.56 -21.28
C GLY A 64 28.46 -6.09 -22.63
N GLU A 65 29.49 -6.79 -23.10
CA GLU A 65 30.12 -6.52 -24.40
C GLU A 65 29.19 -6.90 -25.57
N GLY A 66 29.22 -6.10 -26.64
CA GLY A 66 28.44 -6.35 -27.86
C GLY A 66 27.02 -5.76 -27.88
N PHE A 67 26.63 -5.04 -26.83
CA PHE A 67 25.40 -4.24 -26.78
C PHE A 67 25.66 -2.78 -27.14
N GLN A 68 24.60 -2.10 -27.57
CA GLN A 68 24.66 -0.69 -27.95
C GLN A 68 24.65 0.20 -26.71
N ASP A 69 25.39 1.31 -26.77
CA ASP A 69 25.34 2.36 -25.76
C ASP A 69 23.92 2.95 -25.63
N ILE A 70 23.53 3.21 -24.39
CA ILE A 70 22.21 3.73 -24.06
C ILE A 70 22.27 5.26 -24.01
N PRO A 71 21.43 5.97 -24.79
CA PRO A 71 21.33 7.42 -24.68
C PRO A 71 20.68 7.79 -23.34
N GLU A 72 21.50 8.15 -22.35
CA GLU A 72 21.08 8.28 -20.94
C GLU A 72 19.96 9.30 -20.73
N LYS A 73 20.01 10.43 -21.44
CA LYS A 73 19.04 11.52 -21.29
C LYS A 73 17.65 11.09 -21.77
N GLU A 74 17.59 10.48 -22.94
CA GLU A 74 16.39 9.95 -23.58
C GLU A 74 15.82 8.81 -22.73
N PHE A 75 16.68 7.88 -22.29
CA PHE A 75 16.29 6.77 -21.44
C PHE A 75 15.73 7.23 -20.08
N LYS A 76 16.35 8.23 -19.44
CA LYS A 76 15.85 8.83 -18.20
C LYS A 76 14.51 9.51 -18.42
N SER A 77 14.36 10.24 -19.52
CA SER A 77 13.12 10.92 -19.88
C SER A 77 11.98 9.91 -20.12
N PHE A 78 12.26 8.80 -20.82
CA PHE A 78 11.33 7.70 -21.01
C PHE A 78 10.90 7.08 -19.66
N LYS A 79 11.84 6.77 -18.77
CA LYS A 79 11.52 6.22 -17.44
C LYS A 79 10.60 7.15 -16.64
N SER A 80 10.90 8.45 -16.61
CA SER A 80 10.06 9.42 -15.90
C SER A 80 8.68 9.51 -16.53
N ALA A 81 8.59 9.59 -17.86
CA ALA A 81 7.31 9.63 -18.56
C ALA A 81 6.44 8.40 -18.26
N VAL A 82 7.00 7.19 -18.28
CA VAL A 82 6.27 5.97 -17.91
C VAL A 82 5.83 6.02 -16.45
N ARG A 83 6.69 6.48 -15.54
CA ARG A 83 6.37 6.52 -14.11
C ARG A 83 5.21 7.47 -13.80
N ASP A 84 5.23 8.65 -14.40
CA ASP A 84 4.29 9.72 -14.08
C ASP A 84 2.97 9.53 -14.81
N THR A 85 3.01 9.07 -16.06
CA THR A 85 1.80 8.98 -16.91
C THR A 85 1.16 7.60 -16.93
N ILE A 86 1.89 6.53 -16.58
CA ILE A 86 1.39 5.15 -16.65
C ILE A 86 1.42 4.47 -15.28
N ASP A 87 2.59 4.33 -14.63
CA ASP A 87 2.71 3.56 -13.38
C ASP A 87 1.88 4.18 -12.24
N SER A 88 1.97 5.50 -12.03
CA SER A 88 1.30 6.16 -10.91
C SER A 88 -0.24 6.11 -11.02
N PRO A 89 -0.86 6.43 -12.17
CA PRO A 89 -2.31 6.27 -12.34
C PRO A 89 -2.76 4.81 -12.24
N LEU A 90 -2.02 3.88 -12.84
CA LEU A 90 -2.32 2.45 -12.77
C LEU A 90 -2.27 1.94 -11.33
N LEU A 91 -1.32 2.41 -10.52
CA LEU A 91 -1.23 2.05 -9.10
C LEU A 91 -2.48 2.50 -8.34
N GLN A 92 -2.96 3.73 -8.58
CA GLN A 92 -4.17 4.24 -7.93
C GLN A 92 -5.42 3.45 -8.31
N GLU A 93 -5.54 3.04 -9.58
CA GLU A 93 -6.64 2.18 -10.05
C GLU A 93 -6.62 0.77 -9.45
N LEU A 94 -5.42 0.19 -9.31
CA LEU A 94 -5.25 -1.14 -8.72
C LEU A 94 -5.53 -1.14 -7.22
N PHE A 95 -5.21 -0.04 -6.54
CA PHE A 95 -5.26 0.08 -5.09
C PHE A 95 -6.09 1.30 -4.66
N PRO A 96 -7.39 1.38 -4.98
CA PRO A 96 -8.18 2.57 -4.66
C PRO A 96 -8.21 2.84 -3.15
N LEU A 97 -8.29 4.12 -2.77
CA LEU A 97 -8.39 4.51 -1.36
C LEU A 97 -9.66 3.93 -0.73
N GLY A 98 -9.59 3.54 0.54
CA GLY A 98 -10.68 2.89 1.26
C GLY A 98 -10.85 1.40 0.95
N HIS A 99 -10.16 0.87 -0.07
CA HIS A 99 -10.23 -0.55 -0.39
C HIS A 99 -9.40 -1.38 0.60
N VAL A 100 -9.88 -2.60 0.91
CA VAL A 100 -9.24 -3.51 1.87
C VAL A 100 -8.35 -4.52 1.17
N LEU A 101 -7.16 -4.75 1.71
CA LEU A 101 -6.30 -5.88 1.38
C LEU A 101 -6.22 -6.82 2.59
N LYS A 102 -6.46 -8.10 2.36
CA LYS A 102 -6.43 -9.13 3.41
C LYS A 102 -5.12 -9.87 3.46
N ASP A 103 -4.79 -10.49 4.59
CA ASP A 103 -3.60 -11.33 4.76
C ASP A 103 -2.27 -10.64 4.41
N VAL A 104 -2.11 -9.39 4.84
CA VAL A 104 -0.83 -8.69 4.72
C VAL A 104 0.09 -9.22 5.80
N HIS A 105 1.21 -9.83 5.41
CA HIS A 105 2.23 -10.31 6.32
C HIS A 105 3.23 -9.20 6.64
N TRP A 106 3.49 -8.98 7.94
CA TRP A 106 4.36 -7.92 8.42
C TRP A 106 5.80 -8.42 8.58
N GLU A 107 6.72 -7.79 7.87
CA GLU A 107 8.08 -8.30 7.68
C GLU A 107 9.13 -7.50 8.46
N THR A 108 8.93 -6.18 8.62
CA THR A 108 9.99 -5.29 9.12
C THR A 108 9.45 -4.09 9.90
N HIS A 109 10.19 -3.66 10.93
CA HIS A 109 10.02 -2.35 11.58
C HIS A 109 11.08 -1.35 11.13
N ASP A 110 10.66 -0.09 10.98
CA ASP A 110 11.50 1.12 10.82
C ASP A 110 12.50 1.08 9.65
N GLY A 111 12.22 0.24 8.67
CA GLY A 111 13.04 0.07 7.47
C GLY A 111 12.39 -0.93 6.52
N ARG A 112 12.81 -0.93 5.25
CA ARG A 112 12.26 -1.83 4.21
C ARG A 112 13.01 -3.15 4.09
N THR A 113 14.07 -3.33 4.89
CA THR A 113 14.98 -4.47 4.85
C THR A 113 14.72 -5.33 6.08
N ARG A 114 14.50 -6.63 5.86
CA ARG A 114 14.35 -7.60 6.94
C ARG A 114 15.70 -7.90 7.56
N LEU A 115 15.79 -7.73 8.87
CA LEU A 115 16.99 -7.90 9.66
C LEU A 115 16.80 -9.02 10.69
N PRO A 116 17.85 -9.72 11.13
CA PRO A 116 17.73 -10.76 12.16
C PRO A 116 17.10 -10.27 13.47
N VAL A 117 17.28 -8.99 13.83
CA VAL A 117 16.66 -8.37 15.03
C VAL A 117 15.13 -8.38 14.96
N HIS A 118 14.54 -8.42 13.77
CA HIS A 118 13.08 -8.46 13.60
C HIS A 118 12.44 -9.77 14.10
N LEU A 119 13.24 -10.78 14.43
CA LEU A 119 12.77 -12.04 15.03
C LEU A 119 12.78 -12.03 16.57
N THR A 120 13.22 -10.94 17.20
CA THR A 120 13.23 -10.83 18.67
C THR A 120 11.84 -10.50 19.21
N GLU A 121 11.62 -10.82 20.49
CA GLU A 121 10.37 -10.52 21.20
C GLU A 121 9.98 -9.03 21.13
N GLU A 122 10.96 -8.12 21.03
CA GLU A 122 10.73 -6.67 20.89
C GLU A 122 9.97 -6.29 19.60
N HIS A 123 9.99 -7.16 18.60
CA HIS A 123 9.37 -6.94 17.30
C HIS A 123 8.16 -7.85 17.04
N VAL A 124 8.18 -9.10 17.53
CA VAL A 124 7.08 -10.07 17.32
C VAL A 124 6.04 -10.07 18.45
N GLY A 125 6.37 -9.49 19.60
CA GLY A 125 5.51 -9.49 20.78
C GLY A 125 4.31 -8.54 20.66
N GLU A 126 3.16 -8.96 21.21
CA GLU A 126 1.90 -8.19 21.12
C GLU A 126 1.99 -6.80 21.75
N HIS A 127 2.90 -6.64 22.72
CA HIS A 127 3.16 -5.39 23.43
C HIS A 127 3.69 -4.25 22.54
N VAL A 128 4.12 -4.56 21.31
CA VAL A 128 4.58 -3.59 20.32
C VAL A 128 3.42 -2.95 19.54
N HIS A 129 2.24 -3.58 19.53
CA HIS A 129 1.13 -3.18 18.68
C HIS A 129 0.68 -1.74 18.98
N GLY A 130 0.70 -0.91 17.94
CA GLY A 130 0.31 0.49 18.02
C GLY A 130 1.37 1.42 18.62
N ARG A 131 2.61 0.97 18.87
CA ARG A 131 3.73 1.86 19.20
C ARG A 131 4.09 2.77 18.02
N ALA A 132 4.72 3.90 18.32
CA ALA A 132 5.20 4.81 17.30
C ALA A 132 6.33 4.17 16.49
N GLY A 133 6.21 4.22 15.16
CA GLY A 133 7.19 3.64 14.24
C GLY A 133 6.56 3.37 12.88
N LEU A 134 7.25 2.64 12.01
CA LEU A 134 6.74 2.18 10.73
C LEU A 134 6.80 0.66 10.65
N THR A 135 5.72 0.04 10.21
CA THR A 135 5.74 -1.38 9.83
C THR A 135 5.63 -1.51 8.33
N PHE A 136 6.46 -2.36 7.73
CA PHE A 136 6.31 -2.75 6.35
C PHE A 136 5.95 -4.22 6.21
N GLY A 137 5.11 -4.49 5.22
CA GLY A 137 4.61 -5.83 4.94
C GLY A 137 4.16 -5.98 3.50
N ARG A 138 3.77 -7.20 3.16
CA ARG A 138 3.30 -7.61 1.83
C ARG A 138 2.34 -8.77 1.96
N GLN A 139 1.41 -8.90 1.02
CA GLN A 139 0.63 -10.13 0.90
C GLN A 139 1.51 -11.27 0.38
N ILE A 140 1.31 -12.50 0.86
CA ILE A 140 2.02 -13.66 0.32
C ILE A 140 1.44 -13.99 -1.07
N GLY A 141 2.28 -13.99 -2.11
CA GLY A 141 1.86 -14.39 -3.45
C GLY A 141 2.82 -13.96 -4.56
N ALA A 142 2.44 -14.21 -5.80
CA ALA A 142 3.28 -13.96 -6.97
C ALA A 142 3.51 -12.46 -7.26
N TYR A 143 2.68 -11.57 -6.70
CA TYR A 143 2.72 -10.14 -7.03
C TYR A 143 2.42 -9.24 -5.82
N PRO A 144 3.25 -9.27 -4.77
CA PRO A 144 3.03 -8.36 -3.65
C PRO A 144 3.44 -6.93 -3.99
N ILE A 145 2.77 -5.98 -3.36
CA ILE A 145 3.22 -4.59 -3.29
C ILE A 145 3.73 -4.31 -1.88
N LEU A 146 4.73 -3.44 -1.74
CA LEU A 146 5.16 -2.96 -0.43
C LEU A 146 4.04 -2.14 0.22
N ILE A 147 3.66 -2.51 1.43
CA ILE A 147 2.65 -1.85 2.25
C ILE A 147 3.37 -1.25 3.46
N GLY A 148 3.06 0.00 3.79
CA GLY A 148 3.56 0.67 4.99
C GLY A 148 2.41 1.10 5.91
N VAL A 149 2.57 0.92 7.22
CA VAL A 149 1.61 1.38 8.23
C VAL A 149 2.34 2.26 9.26
N PRO A 150 1.80 3.43 9.64
CA PRO A 150 2.51 4.43 10.47
C PRO A 150 2.46 4.13 11.99
N TYR A 151 2.59 2.87 12.35
CA TYR A 151 2.80 2.38 13.71
C TYR A 151 3.35 0.95 13.67
N HIS A 152 3.88 0.47 14.78
CA HIS A 152 4.35 -0.91 14.90
C HIS A 152 3.19 -1.91 14.97
N ILE A 153 3.28 -2.97 14.17
CA ILE A 153 2.39 -4.13 14.20
C ILE A 153 3.29 -5.33 14.49
N PRO A 154 2.91 -6.25 15.40
CA PRO A 154 3.73 -7.42 15.69
C PRO A 154 4.13 -8.14 14.40
N LEU A 155 5.44 -8.29 14.20
CA LEU A 155 6.00 -8.93 13.01
C LEU A 155 5.69 -10.43 12.99
N GLU A 156 5.83 -11.05 11.82
CA GLU A 156 5.49 -12.45 11.57
C GLU A 156 3.99 -12.77 11.75
N ARG A 157 3.15 -11.74 11.91
CA ARG A 157 1.69 -11.85 11.88
C ARG A 157 1.11 -11.38 10.55
N SER A 158 -0.17 -11.65 10.37
CA SER A 158 -0.95 -11.13 9.25
C SER A 158 -2.15 -10.37 9.75
N SER A 159 -2.48 -9.28 9.08
CA SER A 159 -3.73 -8.54 9.28
C SER A 159 -4.27 -7.98 7.97
N SER A 160 -5.54 -7.59 7.99
CA SER A 160 -6.18 -6.87 6.89
C SER A 160 -5.97 -5.37 7.07
N ILE A 161 -5.78 -4.65 5.96
CA ILE A 161 -5.57 -3.20 5.96
C ILE A 161 -6.46 -2.49 4.96
N MET A 162 -6.96 -1.33 5.35
CA MET A 162 -7.58 -0.37 4.46
C MET A 162 -6.50 0.53 3.85
N ILE A 163 -6.58 0.77 2.55
CA ILE A 163 -5.63 1.62 1.82
C ILE A 163 -5.93 3.10 2.09
N THR A 164 -4.94 3.84 2.58
CA THR A 164 -5.05 5.25 2.96
C THR A 164 -4.21 6.18 2.08
N GLY A 165 -3.27 5.64 1.29
CA GLY A 165 -2.46 6.44 0.38
C GLY A 165 -1.56 5.63 -0.55
N HIS A 166 -0.93 6.33 -1.49
CA HIS A 166 0.00 5.78 -2.47
C HIS A 166 1.36 6.43 -2.35
N GLY A 167 2.40 5.62 -2.29
CA GLY A 167 3.75 6.02 -2.64
C GLY A 167 4.04 5.71 -4.11
N ALA A 168 5.27 5.94 -4.55
CA ALA A 168 5.60 5.75 -5.96
C ALA A 168 5.59 4.28 -6.43
N ARG A 169 5.83 3.33 -5.51
CA ARG A 169 5.77 1.86 -5.76
C ARG A 169 5.32 1.09 -4.51
N SER A 170 4.57 1.76 -3.66
CA SER A 170 4.11 1.25 -2.37
C SER A 170 2.75 1.85 -2.07
N ILE A 171 2.07 1.27 -1.10
CA ILE A 171 0.82 1.82 -0.56
C ILE A 171 0.97 2.04 0.94
N THR A 172 0.19 2.96 1.46
CA THR A 172 0.04 3.19 2.90
C THR A 172 -1.33 2.69 3.32
N GLY A 173 -1.43 2.14 4.53
CA GLY A 173 -2.71 1.71 5.07
C GLY A 173 -2.82 1.85 6.58
N VAL A 174 -3.97 1.41 7.07
CA VAL A 174 -4.30 1.23 8.49
C VAL A 174 -4.97 -0.13 8.64
N GLU A 175 -4.72 -0.83 9.74
CA GLU A 175 -5.39 -2.10 10.02
C GLU A 175 -6.90 -1.92 10.17
N ILE A 176 -7.67 -2.91 9.73
CA ILE A 176 -9.09 -3.03 10.04
C ILE A 176 -9.30 -4.03 11.18
N GLY A 177 -10.46 -3.97 11.84
CA GLY A 177 -10.72 -4.73 13.07
C GLY A 177 -9.93 -4.20 14.26
N LEU A 178 -9.58 -2.90 14.25
CA LEU A 178 -8.97 -2.27 15.41
C LEU A 178 -9.99 -2.20 16.54
N GLU A 179 -9.61 -2.58 17.76
CA GLU A 179 -10.52 -2.47 18.89
C GLU A 179 -10.49 -1.05 19.48
N ILE A 180 -11.60 -0.31 19.39
CA ILE A 180 -11.68 1.09 19.81
C ILE A 180 -11.27 1.29 21.28
N ASN A 181 -11.52 0.29 22.13
CA ASN A 181 -11.21 0.36 23.55
C ASN A 181 -9.73 0.14 23.87
N ALA A 182 -8.95 -0.39 22.91
CA ALA A 182 -7.53 -0.68 23.05
C ALA A 182 -6.64 0.16 22.11
N ALA A 183 -7.20 0.67 20.99
CA ALA A 183 -6.46 1.36 19.94
C ALA A 183 -5.57 2.50 20.49
N THR A 184 -4.33 2.55 20.05
CA THR A 184 -3.38 3.59 20.45
C THR A 184 -3.64 4.91 19.72
N GLU A 185 -3.01 5.99 20.19
CA GLU A 185 -3.06 7.26 19.47
C GLU A 185 -2.52 7.15 18.03
N LYS A 186 -1.47 6.36 17.82
CA LYS A 186 -0.86 6.18 16.51
C LYS A 186 -1.75 5.38 15.54
N GLN A 187 -2.44 4.38 16.06
CA GLN A 187 -3.44 3.63 15.28
C GLN A 187 -4.60 4.53 14.86
N LEU A 188 -5.09 5.38 15.76
CA LEU A 188 -6.17 6.32 15.46
C LEU A 188 -5.73 7.42 14.48
N GLU A 189 -4.52 7.96 14.63
CA GLU A 189 -3.95 8.98 13.72
C GLU A 189 -3.75 8.44 12.28
N ALA A 190 -3.60 7.12 12.12
CA ALA A 190 -3.46 6.49 10.80
C ALA A 190 -4.78 6.45 10.01
N ILE A 191 -5.92 6.65 10.67
CA ILE A 191 -7.24 6.60 10.05
C ILE A 191 -7.48 7.88 9.23
N PRO A 192 -7.88 7.78 7.95
CA PRO A 192 -8.22 8.95 7.15
C PRO A 192 -9.25 9.84 7.85
N GLY A 193 -8.96 11.14 7.93
CA GLY A 193 -9.82 12.12 8.62
C GLY A 193 -9.50 12.34 10.10
N ILE A 194 -8.70 11.47 10.74
CA ILE A 194 -8.29 11.64 12.14
C ILE A 194 -6.86 12.17 12.22
N GLY A 195 -6.73 13.47 12.46
CA GLY A 195 -5.42 14.07 12.75
C GLY A 195 -4.95 13.82 14.20
N LYS A 196 -3.67 14.07 14.47
CA LYS A 196 -3.04 13.92 15.79
C LYS A 196 -3.88 14.45 16.96
N LYS A 197 -4.39 15.68 16.85
CA LYS A 197 -5.23 16.30 17.91
C LYS A 197 -6.54 15.53 18.14
N ALA A 198 -7.17 15.08 17.07
CA ALA A 198 -8.40 14.29 17.15
C ALA A 198 -8.13 12.91 17.77
N ALA A 199 -7.04 12.24 17.40
CA ALA A 199 -6.62 10.98 18.00
C ALA A 199 -6.41 11.11 19.53
N TRP A 200 -5.71 12.16 19.98
CA TRP A 200 -5.55 12.45 21.42
C TRP A 200 -6.88 12.73 22.13
N ASN A 201 -7.79 13.44 21.49
CA ASN A 201 -9.12 13.71 22.03
C ASN A 201 -9.91 12.41 22.22
N ILE A 202 -9.87 11.50 21.25
CA ILE A 202 -10.51 10.18 21.29
C ILE A 202 -9.95 9.35 22.45
N VAL A 203 -8.61 9.25 22.57
CA VAL A 203 -7.95 8.52 23.67
C VAL A 203 -8.34 9.11 25.04
N SER A 204 -8.36 10.44 25.15
CA SER A 204 -8.73 11.14 26.39
C SER A 204 -10.21 10.97 26.74
N ALA A 205 -11.10 11.02 25.75
CA ALA A 205 -12.53 10.81 25.92
C ALA A 205 -12.83 9.37 26.37
N ARG A 206 -12.22 8.39 25.68
CA ARG A 206 -12.28 6.97 26.06
C ARG A 206 -11.85 6.74 27.51
N ALA A 207 -10.71 7.31 27.93
CA ALA A 207 -10.22 7.16 29.30
C ALA A 207 -11.17 7.76 30.36
N LYS A 208 -11.86 8.86 30.04
CA LYS A 208 -12.87 9.45 30.92
C LYS A 208 -14.13 8.59 31.01
N LEU A 209 -14.60 8.06 29.89
CA LEU A 209 -15.79 7.21 29.83
C LEU A 209 -15.56 5.85 30.51
N LYS A 210 -14.36 5.28 30.37
CA LYS A 210 -13.94 4.05 31.06
C LYS A 210 -14.04 4.10 32.59
N ARG A 211 -14.10 5.29 33.19
CA ARG A 211 -14.34 5.46 34.64
C ARG A 211 -15.80 5.23 35.04
N LYS A 212 -16.73 5.30 34.09
CA LYS A 212 -18.18 5.18 34.30
C LYS A 212 -18.75 3.88 33.73
N GLU A 213 -18.17 3.40 32.64
CA GLU A 213 -18.61 2.23 31.89
C GLU A 213 -17.39 1.40 31.50
N GLU A 214 -17.45 0.07 31.63
CA GLU A 214 -16.28 -0.80 31.37
C GLU A 214 -15.85 -0.79 29.90
N ARG A 215 -16.82 -0.78 28.97
CA ARG A 215 -16.61 -0.77 27.52
C ARG A 215 -17.50 0.28 26.83
N PRO A 216 -17.08 1.54 26.79
CA PRO A 216 -17.82 2.58 26.08
C PRO A 216 -17.91 2.29 24.58
N SER A 217 -19.06 2.60 23.98
CA SER A 217 -19.33 2.43 22.55
C SER A 217 -18.53 3.42 21.69
N ILE A 218 -18.28 3.06 20.42
CA ILE A 218 -17.58 3.93 19.45
C ILE A 218 -18.28 5.28 19.35
N GLU A 219 -19.61 5.29 19.25
CA GLU A 219 -20.42 6.50 19.11
C GLU A 219 -20.26 7.42 20.34
N SER A 220 -20.28 6.85 21.54
CA SER A 220 -20.13 7.63 22.78
C SER A 220 -18.74 8.26 22.90
N ILE A 221 -17.70 7.53 22.51
CA ILE A 221 -16.31 8.01 22.54
C ILE A 221 -16.14 9.16 21.54
N PHE A 222 -16.58 8.98 20.30
CA PHE A 222 -16.45 9.99 19.24
C PHE A 222 -17.27 11.25 19.54
N ALA A 223 -18.50 11.09 20.05
CA ALA A 223 -19.33 12.21 20.50
C ALA A 223 -18.65 12.98 21.65
N SER A 224 -18.11 12.28 22.65
CA SER A 224 -17.40 12.93 23.76
C SER A 224 -16.09 13.59 23.31
N ALA A 225 -15.43 13.07 22.27
CA ALA A 225 -14.21 13.63 21.69
C ALA A 225 -14.49 14.83 20.76
N LYS A 226 -15.77 15.07 20.41
CA LYS A 226 -16.21 16.04 19.40
C LYS A 226 -15.55 15.79 18.04
N VAL A 227 -15.41 14.51 17.67
CA VAL A 227 -14.90 14.08 16.37
C VAL A 227 -16.06 13.46 15.60
N GLN A 228 -16.23 13.85 14.33
CA GLN A 228 -17.26 13.28 13.48
C GLN A 228 -16.90 11.83 13.15
N LEU A 229 -17.84 10.92 13.40
CA LEU A 229 -17.73 9.52 13.02
C LEU A 229 -18.38 9.35 11.65
N ASP A 230 -17.56 9.13 10.61
CA ASP A 230 -18.03 8.83 9.26
C ASP A 230 -17.94 7.33 8.94
N SER A 231 -18.49 6.92 7.80
CA SER A 231 -18.51 5.51 7.37
C SER A 231 -17.12 4.93 7.15
N THR A 232 -16.15 5.76 6.74
CA THR A 232 -14.76 5.32 6.52
C THR A 232 -14.11 4.97 7.85
N ILE A 233 -14.26 5.86 8.84
CA ILE A 233 -13.77 5.66 10.20
C ILE A 233 -14.45 4.44 10.82
N GLN A 234 -15.77 4.28 10.66
CA GLN A 234 -16.50 3.11 11.17
C GLN A 234 -15.96 1.80 10.59
N SER A 235 -15.65 1.77 9.30
CA SER A 235 -15.16 0.56 8.62
C SER A 235 -13.82 0.04 9.16
N VAL A 236 -13.02 0.90 9.81
CA VAL A 236 -11.76 0.51 10.46
C VAL A 236 -11.98 -0.31 11.74
N PHE A 237 -13.08 -0.03 12.45
CA PHE A 237 -13.43 -0.71 13.70
C PHE A 237 -14.40 -1.87 13.50
N ALA A 238 -14.90 -2.08 12.29
CA ALA A 238 -15.74 -3.22 11.97
C ALA A 238 -14.89 -4.49 11.87
N ASP A 239 -15.38 -5.58 12.45
CA ASP A 239 -14.87 -6.92 12.16
C ASP A 239 -15.23 -7.31 10.72
N GLU A 240 -14.37 -8.10 10.04
CA GLU A 240 -14.63 -8.62 8.69
C GLU A 240 -15.85 -9.56 8.61
#